data_AF-J2JLL5-F1
#
_entry.id   AF-J2JLL5-F1
#
_cell.length_a   1.000
_cell.length_b   1.000
_cell.length_c   1.000
_cell.angle_alpha   90.00
_cell.angle_beta   90.00
_cell.angle_gamma   90.00
#
_symmetry.space_group_name_H-M   'P 1'
#
loop_
_entity.id
_entity.type
_entity.pdbx_description
1 polymer ?
#
loop_
_entity_poly.entity_id
_entity_poly.type
_entity_poly.pdbx_seq_one_letter_code
_entity_poly.pdbx_strand_id
1 'polypeptide(L)'
;FYQCDHLGTPQELTDHEGRIAWSASYKAWGEAKQAISEAGRKAGFRNPIRFQGQYFDDETGLHYNRYRYYDPVAGRFVSTDPIKLEGGFNTHVYASNPTEWTDPLGLSSKKNNVQSPSTPVCRNRRQALNSAKDLAGIPRSQQAAGQWQVGNDPRRRGSKNYVYSENPAEFGRFYEYADATGARKVVVEHTSDPRRGPHAHAGEAKGSDPRNYDFRNQRYQKIDDPKTGDHHADYGCGQN
;
A
#
# COMPACT_ATOMS: atom_id res chain seq x y z
N PHE A 1 21.88 -11.71 -12.02
CA PHE A 1 20.64 -11.04 -11.58
C PHE A 1 20.83 -10.49 -10.17
N TYR A 2 20.11 -9.42 -9.80
CA TYR A 2 20.17 -8.86 -8.45
C TYR A 2 19.27 -9.64 -7.48
N GLN A 3 19.78 -9.91 -6.29
CA GLN A 3 19.01 -10.38 -5.14
C GLN A 3 19.09 -9.32 -4.05
N CYS A 4 17.93 -8.81 -3.64
CA CYS A 4 17.85 -7.71 -2.69
C CYS A 4 17.17 -8.15 -1.38
N ASP A 5 17.43 -7.40 -0.31
CA ASP A 5 16.68 -7.53 0.95
C ASP A 5 15.27 -6.91 0.86
N HIS A 6 14.54 -6.92 1.99
CA HIS A 6 13.19 -6.36 2.09
C HIS A 6 13.13 -4.83 1.88
N LEU A 7 14.26 -4.14 1.96
CA LEU A 7 14.38 -2.72 1.65
C LEU A 7 14.84 -2.47 0.21
N GLY A 8 15.06 -3.51 -0.59
CA GLY A 8 15.57 -3.38 -1.95
C GLY A 8 17.08 -3.16 -2.04
N THR A 9 17.83 -3.32 -0.95
CA THR A 9 19.30 -3.21 -0.95
C THR A 9 19.92 -4.45 -1.61
N PRO A 10 20.80 -4.30 -2.62
CA PRO A 10 21.49 -5.43 -3.24
C PRO A 10 22.34 -6.23 -2.26
N GLN A 11 22.01 -7.49 -2.03
CA GLN A 11 22.80 -8.42 -1.21
C GLN A 11 23.69 -9.31 -2.08
N GLU A 12 23.18 -9.77 -3.23
CA GLU A 12 23.92 -10.65 -4.14
C GLU A 12 23.65 -10.30 -5.61
N LEU A 13 24.65 -10.56 -6.46
CA LEU A 13 24.51 -10.57 -7.90
C LEU A 13 24.98 -11.90 -8.46
N THR A 14 24.11 -12.54 -9.25
CA THR A 14 24.43 -13.77 -9.97
C THR A 14 24.80 -13.51 -11.43
N ASP A 15 25.60 -14.40 -12.03
CA ASP A 15 25.82 -14.44 -13.48
C ASP A 15 24.64 -15.13 -14.21
N HIS A 16 24.78 -15.31 -15.52
CA HIS A 16 23.76 -15.96 -16.37
C HIS A 16 23.63 -17.47 -16.09
N GLU A 17 24.61 -18.09 -15.45
CA GLU A 17 24.60 -19.49 -15.03
C GLU A 17 24.08 -19.64 -13.58
N GLY A 18 23.70 -18.54 -12.92
CA GLY A 18 23.20 -18.54 -11.55
C GLY A 18 24.29 -18.57 -10.47
N ARG A 19 25.57 -18.44 -10.82
CA ARG A 19 26.67 -18.40 -9.84
C ARG A 19 26.84 -17.00 -9.28
N ILE A 20 27.22 -16.88 -8.01
CA ILE A 20 27.45 -15.59 -7.36
C ILE A 20 28.70 -14.92 -7.95
N ALA A 21 28.51 -13.77 -8.59
CA ALA A 21 29.58 -12.92 -9.11
C ALA A 21 30.04 -11.88 -8.08
N TRP A 22 29.09 -11.38 -7.27
CA TRP A 22 29.32 -10.38 -6.23
C TRP A 22 28.33 -10.59 -5.09
N SER A 23 28.75 -10.33 -3.86
CA SER A 23 27.87 -10.23 -2.70
C SER A 23 28.33 -9.13 -1.76
N ALA A 24 27.43 -8.65 -0.91
CA ALA A 24 27.76 -7.71 0.15
C ALA A 24 26.99 -8.04 1.43
N SER A 25 27.59 -7.65 2.54
CA SER A 25 26.95 -7.58 3.86
C SER A 25 26.96 -6.14 4.33
N TYR A 26 25.86 -5.68 4.91
CA TYR A 26 25.70 -4.29 5.32
C TYR A 26 25.58 -4.18 6.83
N LYS A 27 26.23 -3.18 7.41
CA LYS A 27 25.88 -2.69 8.75
C LYS A 27 24.55 -1.93 8.68
N ALA A 28 23.93 -1.71 9.83
CA ALA A 28 22.62 -1.04 9.94
C ALA A 28 22.55 0.31 9.20
N TRP A 29 23.66 1.06 9.15
CA TRP A 29 23.74 2.37 8.49
C TRP A 29 24.34 2.34 7.07
N GLY A 30 24.42 1.16 6.44
CA GLY A 30 24.73 1.05 5.01
C GLY A 30 26.21 0.89 4.67
N GLU A 31 27.10 0.84 5.65
CA GLU A 31 28.50 0.46 5.42
C GLU A 31 28.56 -0.97 4.87
N ALA A 32 29.10 -1.13 3.67
CA ALA A 32 29.06 -2.38 2.91
C ALA A 32 30.42 -3.09 2.92
N LYS A 33 30.42 -4.36 3.34
CA LYS A 33 31.55 -5.27 3.16
C LYS A 33 31.26 -6.19 1.98
N GLN A 34 32.00 -5.98 0.90
CA GLN A 34 31.81 -6.67 -0.38
C GLN A 34 32.71 -7.91 -0.51
N ALA A 35 32.21 -8.92 -1.21
CA ALA A 35 32.96 -10.09 -1.67
C ALA A 35 32.71 -10.28 -3.17
N ILE A 36 33.77 -10.54 -3.93
CA ILE A 36 33.70 -10.71 -5.40
C ILE A 36 34.34 -12.05 -5.74
N SER A 37 33.66 -12.85 -6.55
CA SER A 37 34.22 -14.14 -6.99
C SER A 37 35.44 -13.95 -7.88
N GLU A 38 36.29 -14.96 -8.02
CA GLU A 38 37.48 -14.84 -8.88
C GLU A 38 37.11 -14.54 -10.34
N ALA A 39 36.05 -15.19 -10.84
CA ALA A 39 35.49 -14.91 -12.16
C ALA A 39 34.96 -13.47 -12.25
N GLY A 40 34.22 -13.01 -11.23
CA GLY A 40 33.74 -11.63 -11.13
C GLY A 40 34.88 -10.60 -11.17
N ARG A 41 35.96 -10.86 -10.41
CA ARG A 41 37.15 -10.00 -10.38
C ARG A 41 37.87 -9.96 -11.72
N LYS A 42 38.03 -11.11 -12.40
CA LYS A 42 38.63 -11.17 -13.74
C LYS A 42 37.80 -10.43 -14.79
N ALA A 43 36.47 -10.48 -14.66
CA ALA A 43 35.55 -9.73 -15.51
C ALA A 43 35.39 -8.26 -15.10
N GLY A 44 36.11 -7.78 -14.07
CA GLY A 44 36.05 -6.39 -13.63
C GLY A 44 34.72 -5.99 -12.97
N PHE A 45 33.94 -6.96 -12.47
CA PHE A 45 32.64 -6.68 -11.84
C PHE A 45 32.79 -5.76 -10.63
N ARG A 46 31.98 -4.71 -10.62
CA ARG A 46 31.77 -3.80 -9.48
C ARG A 46 30.29 -3.49 -9.36
N ASN A 47 29.80 -3.40 -8.13
CA ASN A 47 28.44 -2.94 -7.85
C ASN A 47 28.50 -1.70 -6.92
N PRO A 48 28.31 -0.49 -7.47
CA PRO A 48 28.29 0.74 -6.68
C PRO A 48 26.94 0.99 -6.02
N ILE A 49 25.88 0.22 -6.31
CA ILE A 49 24.55 0.44 -5.73
C ILE A 49 24.56 0.10 -4.23
N ARG A 50 23.91 0.94 -3.42
CA ARG A 50 23.78 0.78 -1.95
C ARG A 50 22.30 0.75 -1.55
N PHE A 51 21.91 1.41 -0.47
CA PHE A 51 20.50 1.61 -0.13
C PHE A 51 19.74 2.28 -1.29
N GLN A 52 18.41 2.24 -1.26
CA GLN A 52 17.60 2.86 -2.32
C GLN A 52 18.00 4.32 -2.55
N GLY A 53 18.25 4.69 -3.81
CA GLY A 53 18.69 6.03 -4.20
C GLY A 53 20.18 6.31 -4.04
N GLN A 54 20.95 5.38 -3.45
CA GLN A 54 22.36 5.58 -3.14
C GLN A 54 23.32 4.92 -4.14
N TYR A 55 24.33 5.67 -4.54
CA TYR A 55 25.47 5.23 -5.33
C TYR A 55 26.76 5.46 -4.55
N PHE A 56 27.59 4.43 -4.42
CA PHE A 56 28.89 4.54 -3.78
C PHE A 56 29.88 5.26 -4.67
N ASP A 57 30.38 6.38 -4.17
CA ASP A 57 31.45 7.17 -4.77
C ASP A 57 32.79 6.72 -4.15
N ASP A 58 33.66 6.15 -4.98
CA ASP A 58 34.94 5.60 -4.55
C ASP A 58 36.01 6.67 -4.31
N GLU A 59 35.86 7.89 -4.85
CA GLU A 59 36.79 8.99 -4.60
C GLU A 59 36.63 9.54 -3.18
N THR A 60 35.39 9.64 -2.70
CA THR A 60 35.06 10.20 -1.39
C THR A 60 34.80 9.16 -0.32
N GLY A 61 34.45 7.93 -0.72
CA GLY A 61 33.93 6.90 0.19
C GLY A 61 32.51 7.16 0.68
N LEU A 62 31.88 8.24 0.21
CA LEU A 62 30.51 8.61 0.55
C LEU A 62 29.52 7.97 -0.41
N HIS A 63 28.25 7.99 -0.02
CA HIS A 63 27.15 7.55 -0.87
C HIS A 63 26.46 8.78 -1.46
N TYR A 64 26.56 8.96 -2.77
CA TYR A 64 25.76 9.94 -3.47
C TYR A 64 24.29 9.52 -3.44
N ASN A 65 23.44 10.34 -2.81
CA ASN A 65 22.01 10.15 -2.68
C ASN A 65 21.28 11.35 -3.28
N ARG A 66 21.42 11.50 -4.60
CA ARG A 66 20.81 12.52 -5.47
C ARG A 66 21.02 13.97 -5.00
N TYR A 67 20.27 14.44 -4.01
CA TYR A 67 20.40 15.82 -3.51
C TYR A 67 21.49 15.98 -2.45
N ARG A 68 21.98 14.88 -1.86
CA ARG A 68 22.94 14.91 -0.76
C ARG A 68 23.96 13.79 -0.84
N TYR A 69 25.09 13.98 -0.17
CA TYR A 69 26.05 12.91 0.12
C TYR A 69 25.80 12.35 1.53
N TYR A 70 25.75 11.03 1.63
CA TYR A 70 25.52 10.29 2.85
C TYR A 70 26.82 9.60 3.31
N ASP A 71 27.14 9.77 4.58
CA ASP A 71 28.26 9.07 5.23
C ASP A 71 27.73 7.82 5.94
N PRO A 72 28.05 6.61 5.43
CA PRO A 72 27.60 5.36 6.03
C PRO A 72 28.27 5.03 7.38
N VAL A 73 29.42 5.64 7.68
CA VAL A 73 30.16 5.46 8.95
C VAL A 73 29.51 6.32 10.04
N ALA A 74 29.19 7.59 9.72
CA ALA A 74 28.51 8.49 10.65
C ALA A 74 26.99 8.25 10.71
N GLY A 75 26.39 7.57 9.72
CA GLY A 75 24.96 7.30 9.65
C GLY A 75 24.10 8.52 9.32
N ARG A 76 24.65 9.50 8.57
CA ARG A 76 23.97 10.78 8.29
C ARG A 76 24.43 11.45 7.00
N PHE A 77 23.66 12.43 6.55
CA PHE A 77 24.08 13.31 5.46
C PHE A 77 25.18 14.27 5.91
N VAL A 78 26.13 14.53 5.02
CA VAL A 78 27.24 15.47 5.26
C VAL A 78 26.82 16.93 5.06
N SER A 79 25.75 17.16 4.30
CA SER A 79 25.16 18.47 4.05
C SER A 79 23.78 18.62 4.68
N THR A 80 23.41 19.86 4.99
CA THR A 80 22.07 20.23 5.47
C THR A 80 21.02 19.97 4.39
N ASP A 81 19.83 19.54 4.81
CA ASP A 81 18.69 19.31 3.93
C ASP A 81 18.32 20.54 3.07
N PRO A 82 18.27 20.41 1.72
CA PRO A 82 17.87 21.50 0.84
C PRO A 82 16.46 22.03 1.10
N ILE A 83 15.54 21.18 1.57
CA ILE A 83 14.17 21.58 1.94
C ILE A 83 14.06 22.00 3.42
N LYS A 84 15.21 22.16 4.10
CA LYS A 84 15.33 22.65 5.48
C LYS A 84 14.48 21.80 6.44
N LEU A 85 13.56 22.44 7.16
CA LEU A 85 12.74 21.78 8.19
C LEU A 85 11.56 20.99 7.62
N GLU A 86 11.27 21.10 6.33
CA GLU A 86 10.19 20.35 5.68
C GLU A 86 10.51 18.85 5.58
N GLY A 87 11.81 18.49 5.52
CA GLY A 87 12.29 17.11 5.62
C GLY A 87 12.33 16.55 7.04
N GLY A 88 12.16 17.41 8.06
CA GLY A 88 12.19 17.06 9.49
C GLY A 88 13.07 18.00 10.31
N PHE A 89 12.98 17.88 11.64
CA PHE A 89 13.73 18.75 12.57
C PHE A 89 15.24 18.56 12.53
N ASN A 90 15.72 17.34 12.23
CA ASN A 90 17.14 17.07 12.09
C ASN A 90 17.54 17.10 10.61
N THR A 91 18.13 18.20 10.18
CA THR A 91 18.46 18.46 8.77
C THR A 91 19.59 17.61 8.19
N HIS A 92 20.24 16.77 9.00
CA HIS A 92 21.30 15.86 8.55
C HIS A 92 20.87 14.39 8.65
N VAL A 93 19.66 14.09 9.12
CA VAL A 93 19.22 12.70 9.32
C VAL A 93 18.98 12.00 7.99
N TYR A 94 19.43 10.75 7.87
CA TYR A 94 19.07 9.89 6.74
C TYR A 94 17.67 9.30 6.91
N ALA A 95 17.46 8.59 8.02
CA ALA A 95 16.19 7.99 8.37
C ALA A 95 16.10 7.77 9.88
N SER A 96 14.89 7.68 10.42
CA SER A 96 14.70 7.41 11.86
C SER A 96 15.12 5.99 12.24
N ASN A 97 14.86 5.02 11.35
CA ASN A 97 15.34 3.65 11.48
C ASN A 97 15.76 3.11 10.08
N PRO A 98 17.06 2.98 9.78
CA PRO A 98 17.54 2.60 8.45
C PRO A 98 17.21 1.15 8.06
N THR A 99 16.75 0.30 9.00
CA THR A 99 16.30 -1.07 8.70
C THR A 99 14.83 -1.15 8.29
N GLU A 100 14.08 -0.06 8.42
CA GLU A 100 12.65 0.03 8.14
C GLU A 100 12.30 1.19 7.20
N TRP A 101 13.18 2.19 7.07
CA TRP A 101 12.93 3.44 6.36
C TRP A 101 14.03 3.69 5.35
N THR A 102 13.67 4.29 4.22
CA THR A 102 14.62 4.72 3.19
C THR A 102 14.34 6.16 2.78
N ASP A 103 15.36 6.86 2.29
CA ASP A 103 15.21 8.17 1.67
C ASP A 103 15.78 8.12 0.25
N PRO A 104 15.00 7.67 -0.76
CA PRO A 104 15.48 7.46 -2.12
C PRO A 104 15.89 8.74 -2.87
N LEU A 105 15.48 9.91 -2.36
CA LEU A 105 15.83 11.19 -2.95
C LEU A 105 16.91 11.91 -2.16
N GLY A 106 17.09 11.58 -0.88
CA GLY A 106 17.90 12.38 0.02
C GLY A 106 17.20 13.68 0.40
N LEU A 107 15.88 13.68 0.60
CA LEU A 107 15.09 14.84 1.05
C LEU A 107 14.17 14.51 2.23
N SER A 108 13.58 13.31 2.26
CA SER A 108 12.66 12.92 3.32
C SER A 108 12.53 11.40 3.37
N SER A 109 12.85 10.82 4.53
CA SER A 109 12.74 9.39 4.73
C SER A 109 11.28 8.94 4.78
N LYS A 110 10.98 7.81 4.13
CA LYS A 110 9.69 7.16 4.18
C LYS A 110 9.86 5.77 4.77
N LYS A 111 8.90 5.36 5.61
CA LYS A 111 8.84 3.98 6.06
C LYS A 111 8.60 3.10 4.84
N ASN A 112 9.44 2.09 4.64
CA ASN A 112 9.17 1.00 3.73
C ASN A 112 8.01 0.19 4.31
N ASN A 113 6.79 0.69 4.12
CA ASN A 113 5.66 -0.19 4.10
C ASN A 113 5.93 -1.13 2.94
N VAL A 114 6.17 -2.40 3.24
CA VAL A 114 5.89 -3.49 2.31
C VAL A 114 4.37 -3.46 2.07
N GLN A 115 3.89 -2.42 1.40
CA GLN A 115 2.75 -2.55 0.52
C GLN A 115 3.34 -3.31 -0.64
N SER A 116 3.18 -4.63 -0.56
CA SER A 116 3.45 -5.56 -1.66
C SER A 116 3.08 -4.87 -2.98
N PRO A 117 3.94 -4.94 -4.00
CA PRO A 117 3.71 -4.26 -5.26
C PRO A 117 2.41 -4.76 -5.84
N SER A 118 1.33 -3.96 -5.76
CA SER A 118 0.04 -4.08 -6.46
C SER A 118 -0.36 -5.49 -6.91
N THR A 119 -0.09 -6.50 -6.08
CA THR A 119 -0.55 -7.84 -6.30
C THR A 119 -2.00 -7.72 -5.88
N PRO A 120 -2.98 -8.03 -6.75
CA PRO A 120 -4.35 -8.10 -6.28
C PRO A 120 -4.31 -9.06 -5.10
N VAL A 121 -4.40 -8.51 -3.89
CA VAL A 121 -4.48 -9.32 -2.70
C VAL A 121 -5.70 -10.15 -2.97
N CYS A 122 -5.53 -11.47 -3.10
CA CYS A 122 -6.63 -12.40 -3.17
C CYS A 122 -7.34 -12.31 -1.82
N ARG A 123 -8.13 -11.25 -1.63
CA ARG A 123 -8.84 -11.02 -0.40
C ARG A 123 -9.82 -12.18 -0.29
N ASN A 124 -10.00 -12.70 0.91
CA ASN A 124 -11.23 -13.40 1.22
C ASN A 124 -12.35 -12.36 1.44
N ARG A 125 -13.60 -12.81 1.39
CA ARG A 125 -14.79 -11.96 1.60
C ARG A 125 -14.68 -11.06 2.85
N ARG A 126 -14.17 -11.61 3.96
CA ARG A 126 -14.02 -10.87 5.23
C ARG A 126 -13.00 -9.75 5.12
N GLN A 127 -11.88 -9.99 4.44
CA GLN A 127 -10.87 -8.96 4.20
C GLN A 127 -11.39 -7.82 3.31
N ALA A 128 -12.17 -8.13 2.28
CA ALA A 128 -12.80 -7.10 1.44
C ALA A 128 -13.79 -6.22 2.23
N LEU A 129 -14.67 -6.83 3.03
CA LEU A 129 -15.59 -6.10 3.89
C LEU A 129 -14.88 -5.26 4.95
N ASN A 130 -13.80 -5.78 5.54
CA ASN A 130 -12.99 -5.02 6.49
C ASN A 130 -12.30 -3.83 5.81
N SER A 131 -11.78 -4.03 4.60
CA SER A 131 -11.16 -2.94 3.81
C SER A 131 -12.17 -1.82 3.54
N ALA A 132 -13.41 -2.15 3.18
CA ALA A 132 -14.47 -1.16 3.03
C ALA A 132 -14.80 -0.44 4.34
N LYS A 133 -14.86 -1.17 5.47
CA LYS A 133 -15.05 -0.55 6.79
C LYS A 133 -13.93 0.43 7.15
N ASP A 134 -12.68 0.05 6.89
CA ASP A 134 -11.52 0.89 7.18
C ASP A 134 -11.56 2.19 6.38
N LEU A 135 -11.90 2.12 5.09
CA LEU A 135 -12.06 3.29 4.22
C LEU A 135 -13.15 4.24 4.74
N ALA A 136 -14.22 3.70 5.31
CA ALA A 136 -15.32 4.48 5.86
C ALA A 136 -15.10 4.96 7.31
N GLY A 137 -13.96 4.65 7.94
CA GLY A 137 -13.72 4.97 9.35
C GLY A 137 -14.61 4.20 10.33
N ILE A 138 -15.09 3.03 9.93
CA ILE A 138 -15.97 2.15 10.73
C ILE A 138 -15.08 1.17 11.51
N PRO A 139 -15.21 1.06 12.85
CA PRO A 139 -14.52 0.02 13.61
C PRO A 139 -14.85 -1.38 13.08
N ARG A 140 -13.83 -2.18 12.77
CA ARG A 140 -14.01 -3.54 12.22
C ARG A 140 -14.90 -4.44 13.10
N SER A 141 -14.87 -4.21 14.42
CA SER A 141 -15.66 -4.91 15.43
C SER A 141 -17.14 -4.49 15.48
N GLN A 142 -17.50 -3.33 14.92
CA GLN A 142 -18.88 -2.85 14.92
C GLN A 142 -19.78 -3.78 14.11
N GLN A 143 -20.92 -4.15 14.69
CA GLN A 143 -21.98 -4.89 14.00
C GLN A 143 -22.84 -3.92 13.18
N ALA A 144 -23.41 -4.42 12.08
CA ALA A 144 -24.27 -3.59 11.24
C ALA A 144 -25.56 -3.24 12.00
N ALA A 145 -25.91 -1.96 12.02
CA ALA A 145 -27.17 -1.48 12.59
C ALA A 145 -28.37 -1.92 11.75
N GLY A 146 -28.15 -2.13 10.45
CA GLY A 146 -29.15 -2.65 9.52
C GLY A 146 -28.49 -3.39 8.36
N GLN A 147 -29.21 -4.33 7.77
CA GLN A 147 -28.79 -4.98 6.53
C GLN A 147 -29.97 -5.27 5.62
N TRP A 148 -29.75 -5.24 4.32
CA TRP A 148 -30.75 -5.61 3.31
C TRP A 148 -30.07 -6.18 2.06
N GLN A 149 -30.87 -6.81 1.22
CA GLN A 149 -30.44 -7.33 -0.08
C GLN A 149 -31.09 -6.50 -1.19
N VAL A 150 -30.31 -6.18 -2.23
CA VAL A 150 -30.82 -5.63 -3.49
C VAL A 150 -30.78 -6.72 -4.54
N GLY A 151 -31.88 -6.90 -5.30
CA GLY A 151 -31.96 -7.90 -6.37
C GLY A 151 -33.26 -7.79 -7.19
N ASN A 152 -33.51 -8.76 -8.06
CA ASN A 152 -34.62 -8.74 -9.03
C ASN A 152 -35.71 -9.81 -8.82
N ASP A 153 -35.85 -10.42 -7.63
CA ASP A 153 -36.93 -11.37 -7.34
C ASP A 153 -38.24 -10.61 -7.07
N PRO A 154 -39.24 -10.66 -7.98
CA PRO A 154 -40.47 -9.90 -7.82
C PRO A 154 -41.29 -10.36 -6.62
N ARG A 155 -41.14 -11.61 -6.17
CA ARG A 155 -41.89 -12.17 -5.04
C ARG A 155 -41.46 -11.56 -3.70
N ARG A 156 -40.26 -10.97 -3.66
CA ARG A 156 -39.71 -10.32 -2.47
C ARG A 156 -39.99 -8.82 -2.42
N ARG A 157 -40.63 -8.26 -3.45
CA ARG A 157 -40.97 -6.84 -3.51
C ARG A 157 -41.80 -6.43 -2.29
N GLY A 158 -41.40 -5.34 -1.63
CA GLY A 158 -42.04 -4.86 -0.39
C GLY A 158 -41.58 -5.55 0.90
N SER A 159 -40.69 -6.55 0.83
CA SER A 159 -40.13 -7.17 2.05
C SER A 159 -39.23 -6.20 2.81
N LYS A 160 -39.30 -6.22 4.15
CA LYS A 160 -38.58 -5.29 5.05
C LYS A 160 -37.06 -5.14 4.80
N ASN A 161 -36.40 -6.20 4.34
CA ASN A 161 -34.94 -6.25 4.12
C ASN A 161 -34.60 -6.55 2.64
N TYR A 162 -35.46 -6.13 1.72
CA TYR A 162 -35.27 -6.35 0.29
C TYR A 162 -35.61 -5.09 -0.50
N VAL A 163 -34.73 -4.70 -1.41
CA VAL A 163 -34.98 -3.64 -2.38
C VAL A 163 -34.96 -4.27 -3.77
N TYR A 164 -36.04 -4.08 -4.52
CA TYR A 164 -36.15 -4.57 -5.89
C TYR A 164 -35.42 -3.62 -6.83
N SER A 165 -34.50 -4.14 -7.64
CA SER A 165 -33.85 -3.45 -8.75
C SER A 165 -33.79 -4.38 -9.96
N GLU A 166 -33.92 -3.80 -11.15
CA GLU A 166 -33.75 -4.53 -12.41
C GLU A 166 -32.30 -4.46 -12.91
N ASN A 167 -31.49 -3.58 -12.32
CA ASN A 167 -30.11 -3.35 -12.72
C ASN A 167 -29.17 -4.33 -11.99
N PRO A 168 -28.54 -5.30 -12.68
CA PRO A 168 -27.68 -6.29 -12.03
C PRO A 168 -26.45 -5.70 -11.33
N ALA A 169 -25.98 -4.52 -11.78
CA ALA A 169 -24.86 -3.82 -11.15
C ALA A 169 -25.19 -3.30 -9.74
N GLU A 170 -26.47 -3.26 -9.36
CA GLU A 170 -26.91 -2.87 -8.01
C GLU A 170 -27.09 -4.09 -7.08
N PHE A 171 -27.03 -5.32 -7.61
CA PHE A 171 -27.35 -6.52 -6.85
C PHE A 171 -26.27 -6.80 -5.82
N GLY A 172 -26.67 -6.94 -4.57
CA GLY A 172 -25.71 -7.11 -3.49
C GLY A 172 -26.33 -7.15 -2.11
N ARG A 173 -25.46 -7.29 -1.11
CA ARG A 173 -25.80 -7.18 0.31
C ARG A 173 -25.28 -5.86 0.84
N PHE A 174 -26.15 -5.15 1.53
CA PHE A 174 -25.89 -3.82 2.06
C PHE A 174 -25.91 -3.89 3.58
N TYR A 175 -24.93 -3.25 4.20
CA TYR A 175 -24.71 -3.24 5.64
C TYR A 175 -24.53 -1.80 6.08
N GLU A 176 -25.39 -1.35 6.98
CA GLU A 176 -25.36 0.01 7.51
C GLU A 176 -24.62 0.07 8.84
N TYR A 177 -23.80 1.10 8.99
CA TYR A 177 -23.00 1.38 10.18
C TYR A 177 -23.06 2.88 10.50
N ALA A 178 -22.42 3.26 11.60
CA ALA A 178 -22.12 4.64 11.92
C ALA A 178 -20.63 4.78 12.20
N ASP A 179 -19.99 5.83 11.70
CA ASP A 179 -18.61 6.15 12.04
C ASP A 179 -18.47 6.75 13.45
N ALA A 180 -17.24 7.10 13.84
CA ALA A 180 -16.94 7.69 15.15
C ALA A 180 -17.66 9.03 15.41
N THR A 181 -18.13 9.74 14.38
CA THR A 181 -18.86 11.01 14.51
C THR A 181 -20.38 10.83 14.60
N GLY A 182 -20.85 9.59 14.45
CA GLY A 182 -22.26 9.21 14.36
C GLY A 182 -22.85 9.38 12.96
N ALA A 183 -22.05 9.69 11.94
CA ALA A 183 -22.52 9.73 10.56
C ALA A 183 -22.78 8.31 10.06
N ARG A 184 -23.94 8.08 9.44
CA ARG A 184 -24.30 6.79 8.87
C ARG A 184 -23.43 6.53 7.63
N LYS A 185 -22.96 5.30 7.51
CA LYS A 185 -22.16 4.79 6.40
C LYS A 185 -22.76 3.47 5.92
N VAL A 186 -22.50 3.12 4.66
CA VAL A 186 -22.91 1.83 4.10
C VAL A 186 -21.71 1.07 3.57
N VAL A 187 -21.64 -0.22 3.85
CA VAL A 187 -20.73 -1.17 3.20
C VAL A 187 -21.57 -2.07 2.31
N VAL A 188 -21.15 -2.21 1.05
CA VAL A 188 -21.88 -2.96 0.03
C VAL A 188 -21.00 -4.09 -0.45
N GLU A 189 -21.60 -5.27 -0.59
CA GLU A 189 -21.00 -6.46 -1.15
C GLU A 189 -21.75 -6.83 -2.43
N HIS A 190 -21.05 -6.82 -3.56
CA HIS A 190 -21.53 -7.35 -4.83
C HIS A 190 -20.95 -8.73 -5.03
N THR A 191 -21.80 -9.76 -5.12
CA THR A 191 -21.35 -11.15 -5.32
C THR A 191 -21.36 -11.58 -6.79
N SER A 192 -22.03 -10.84 -7.66
CA SER A 192 -22.31 -11.24 -9.05
C SER A 192 -22.46 -10.02 -9.96
N ASP A 193 -21.55 -9.05 -9.83
CA ASP A 193 -21.54 -7.92 -10.75
C ASP A 193 -21.10 -8.41 -12.15
N PRO A 194 -21.87 -8.16 -13.23
CA PRO A 194 -21.50 -8.61 -14.58
C PRO A 194 -20.26 -7.88 -15.14
N ARG A 195 -19.89 -6.72 -14.60
CA ARG A 195 -18.74 -5.93 -15.05
C ARG A 195 -17.47 -6.21 -14.26
N ARG A 196 -17.61 -6.77 -13.05
CA ARG A 196 -16.51 -7.00 -12.10
C ARG A 196 -16.82 -8.23 -11.26
N GLY A 197 -15.81 -9.02 -10.89
CA GLY A 197 -16.01 -10.16 -9.99
C GLY A 197 -16.53 -9.74 -8.60
N PRO A 198 -16.65 -10.69 -7.65
CA PRO A 198 -17.08 -10.40 -6.29
C PRO A 198 -16.21 -9.32 -5.64
N HIS A 199 -16.86 -8.27 -5.12
CA HIS A 199 -16.15 -7.15 -4.50
C HIS A 199 -17.00 -6.49 -3.41
N ALA A 200 -16.34 -5.72 -2.55
CA ALA A 200 -17.00 -4.86 -1.58
C ALA A 200 -16.55 -3.41 -1.75
N HIS A 201 -17.40 -2.45 -1.38
CA HIS A 201 -17.02 -1.04 -1.31
C HIS A 201 -17.77 -0.34 -0.18
N ALA A 202 -17.32 0.86 0.17
CA ALA A 202 -18.00 1.70 1.12
C ALA A 202 -18.66 2.91 0.45
N GLY A 203 -19.69 3.42 1.11
CA GLY A 203 -20.45 4.58 0.69
C GLY A 203 -20.84 5.48 1.86
N GLU A 204 -21.05 6.75 1.53
CA GLU A 204 -21.48 7.80 2.43
C GLU A 204 -22.60 8.64 1.84
N ALA A 205 -23.22 9.44 2.71
CA ALA A 205 -24.32 10.32 2.35
C ALA A 205 -23.93 11.27 1.21
N LYS A 206 -24.75 11.32 0.16
CA LYS A 206 -24.56 12.25 -0.96
C LYS A 206 -25.34 13.54 -0.72
N GLY A 207 -24.67 14.57 -0.22
CA GLY A 207 -25.19 15.96 -0.16
C GLY A 207 -26.31 16.25 0.84
N SER A 208 -26.71 15.29 1.69
CA SER A 208 -27.68 15.49 2.77
C SER A 208 -27.10 15.10 4.13
N ASP A 209 -27.83 15.36 5.23
CA ASP A 209 -27.39 15.10 6.60
C ASP A 209 -26.97 13.63 6.77
N PRO A 210 -25.67 13.36 7.02
CA PRO A 210 -25.16 12.01 7.09
C PRO A 210 -25.69 11.23 8.29
N ARG A 211 -26.23 11.88 9.33
CA ARG A 211 -26.74 11.20 10.53
C ARG A 211 -28.11 10.56 10.32
N ASN A 212 -28.89 11.08 9.38
CA ASN A 212 -30.26 10.62 9.09
C ASN A 212 -30.41 10.09 7.65
N TYR A 213 -29.31 9.87 6.95
CA TYR A 213 -29.31 9.43 5.56
C TYR A 213 -30.01 8.08 5.39
N ASP A 214 -30.87 7.96 4.38
CA ASP A 214 -31.54 6.70 4.03
C ASP A 214 -30.86 6.02 2.85
N PHE A 215 -29.87 5.17 3.16
CA PHE A 215 -29.12 4.40 2.17
C PHE A 215 -29.95 3.38 1.40
N ARG A 216 -31.19 3.08 1.84
CA ARG A 216 -32.06 2.12 1.13
C ARG A 216 -32.74 2.76 -0.07
N ASN A 217 -33.10 4.03 0.05
CA ASN A 217 -33.91 4.73 -0.94
C ASN A 217 -33.17 5.88 -1.64
N GLN A 218 -31.97 6.25 -1.19
CA GLN A 218 -31.19 7.35 -1.76
C GLN A 218 -29.84 6.88 -2.33
N ARG A 219 -29.37 7.56 -3.37
CA ARG A 219 -28.07 7.29 -4.00
C ARG A 219 -26.92 7.85 -3.15
N TYR A 220 -26.09 6.97 -2.62
CA TYR A 220 -24.89 7.34 -1.88
C TYR A 220 -23.69 7.66 -2.78
N GLN A 221 -22.70 8.33 -2.21
CA GLN A 221 -21.39 8.55 -2.80
C GLN A 221 -20.45 7.44 -2.36
N LYS A 222 -19.65 6.89 -3.28
CA LYS A 222 -18.67 5.87 -2.95
C LYS A 222 -17.43 6.52 -2.34
N ILE A 223 -16.80 5.83 -1.40
CA ILE A 223 -15.58 6.30 -0.73
C ILE A 223 -14.38 5.67 -1.43
N ASP A 224 -13.60 6.48 -2.12
CA ASP A 224 -12.38 6.04 -2.81
C ASP A 224 -11.20 5.95 -1.83
N ASP A 225 -10.30 4.98 -2.04
CA ASP A 225 -9.04 4.92 -1.29
C ASP A 225 -8.16 6.12 -1.67
N PRO A 226 -7.72 6.96 -0.71
CA PRO A 226 -6.95 8.16 -1.02
C PRO A 226 -5.57 7.86 -1.64
N LYS A 227 -5.08 6.62 -1.56
CA LYS A 227 -3.80 6.20 -2.15
C LYS A 227 -3.95 5.73 -3.59
N THR A 228 -5.04 5.05 -3.92
CA THR A 228 -5.20 4.37 -5.22
C THR A 228 -6.27 5.02 -6.11
N GLY A 229 -7.21 5.77 -5.52
CA GLY A 229 -8.40 6.26 -6.21
C GLY A 229 -9.43 5.18 -6.54
N ASP A 230 -9.23 3.92 -6.10
CA ASP A 230 -10.22 2.85 -6.26
C ASP A 230 -11.03 2.68 -4.98
N HIS A 231 -12.35 2.55 -5.10
CA HIS A 231 -13.27 2.25 -4.00
C HIS A 231 -13.57 0.75 -3.86
N HIS A 232 -13.16 -0.06 -4.83
CA HIS A 232 -13.49 -1.48 -4.84
C HIS A 232 -12.44 -2.31 -4.11
N ALA A 233 -12.92 -3.17 -3.24
CA ALA A 233 -12.16 -4.22 -2.60
C ALA A 233 -12.57 -5.58 -3.19
N ASP A 234 -11.92 -5.98 -4.27
CA ASP A 234 -12.13 -7.30 -4.90
C ASP A 234 -11.75 -8.46 -3.98
N TYR A 235 -12.46 -9.57 -4.13
CA TYR A 235 -12.16 -10.84 -3.46
C TYR A 235 -12.51 -12.05 -4.35
N GLY A 236 -12.00 -13.22 -4.00
CA GLY A 236 -12.34 -14.46 -4.71
C GLY A 236 -11.54 -14.74 -5.99
N CYS A 237 -10.32 -14.21 -6.09
CA CYS A 237 -9.38 -14.55 -7.16
C CYS A 237 -9.18 -16.09 -7.25
N GLY A 238 -9.54 -16.69 -8.40
CA GLY A 238 -9.31 -18.11 -8.68
C GLY A 238 -10.55 -19.02 -8.82
N GLN A 239 -11.77 -18.46 -8.97
CA GLN A 239 -12.97 -19.26 -9.30
C GLN A 239 -13.46 -19.05 -10.75
N ASN A 240 -12.57 -19.26 -11.71
CA ASN A 240 -12.92 -19.58 -13.10
C ASN A 240 -12.06 -20.76 -13.55
#